data_AF-A0A0N4VCL5-F1
#
_entry.id   AF-A0A0N4VCL5-F1
#
_cell.length_a   1.000
_cell.length_b   1.000
_cell.length_c   1.000
_cell.angle_alpha   90.00
_cell.angle_beta   90.00
_cell.angle_gamma   90.00
#
_symmetry.space_group_name_H-M   'P 1'
#
loop_
_entity.id
_entity.type
_entity.pdbx_description
1 polymer ?
#
loop_
_entity_poly.entity_id
_entity_poly.type
_entity_poly.pdbx_seq_one_letter_code
_entity_poly.pdbx_strand_id
1 'polypeptide(L)'
;MISYMENEGDEKNDSSIYESGEAKNDLATLEQAKCSRSQQRLPGELHVDYSLESVLNPQVPSTAFQSISSKVLAGLLGSLSEKEFNRKFILVDCRYPFEYAGGHIKGAVNLHNPNDIGNVFFPNETKRFSVISKKIPIFYCEFSQKRGPTMAHRLRAYDRARNEARYPEVDYEEIYLLDRGYNNFFNEFQCRCFCEPSEYVKMVDSRHSKELRKYVLHRARTAKLHPKNPSQSTSQPRRCRLRRTNFFSSRSFPSLDFCLSPTEQKEKREAAGESESGSK
;
A
#
# COMPACT_ATOMS: atom_id res chain seq x y z
N MET A 1 69.06 5.87 83.94
CA MET A 1 68.28 5.12 84.94
C MET A 1 66.82 5.50 84.72
N ILE A 2 66.00 4.56 84.20
CA ILE A 2 64.51 4.46 84.28
C ILE A 2 63.69 5.65 83.71
N SER A 3 62.61 5.55 82.93
CA SER A 3 61.99 4.54 82.06
C SER A 3 60.69 5.14 81.46
N TYR A 4 60.24 4.63 80.30
CA TYR A 4 58.83 4.48 79.84
C TYR A 4 57.99 5.78 79.61
N MET A 5 56.98 5.86 78.74
CA MET A 5 56.35 4.94 77.77
C MET A 5 55.50 5.77 76.78
N GLU A 6 55.26 5.18 75.61
CA GLU A 6 54.41 5.61 74.49
C GLU A 6 52.90 5.61 74.82
N ASN A 7 52.10 6.31 73.99
CA ASN A 7 50.97 5.71 73.26
C ASN A 7 50.25 6.69 72.31
N GLU A 8 49.69 6.10 71.24
CA GLU A 8 49.13 6.66 70.01
C GLU A 8 47.62 7.02 70.01
N GLY A 9 47.19 7.65 68.90
CA GLY A 9 45.82 7.67 68.34
C GLY A 9 45.07 9.01 68.53
N ASP A 10 44.26 9.55 67.63
CA ASP A 10 43.86 9.21 66.25
C ASP A 10 42.98 10.37 65.68
N GLU A 11 42.82 10.40 64.35
CA GLU A 11 41.76 11.02 63.51
C GLU A 11 41.58 12.55 63.25
N LYS A 12 41.83 12.89 61.96
CA LYS A 12 41.01 13.59 60.93
C LYS A 12 40.62 15.08 61.05
N ASN A 13 41.04 15.88 60.06
CA ASN A 13 40.17 16.82 59.32
C ASN A 13 40.75 17.24 57.94
N ASP A 14 39.90 17.88 57.16
CA ASP A 14 39.69 17.85 55.70
C ASP A 14 40.43 18.90 54.83
N SER A 15 40.47 18.60 53.52
CA SER A 15 40.52 19.48 52.34
C SER A 15 41.83 20.20 51.93
N SER A 16 42.35 19.82 50.75
CA SER A 16 42.58 20.76 49.62
C SER A 16 43.05 20.05 48.33
N ILE A 17 42.30 20.35 47.28
CA ILE A 17 42.46 20.18 45.82
C ILE A 17 43.90 20.32 45.29
N TYR A 18 44.33 19.48 44.32
CA TYR A 18 45.04 19.86 43.07
C TYR A 18 45.00 18.75 41.99
N GLU A 19 44.42 19.13 40.84
CA GLU A 19 44.75 18.85 39.42
C GLU A 19 44.99 17.46 38.78
N SER A 20 44.49 17.42 37.53
CA SER A 20 44.92 16.68 36.32
C SER A 20 44.22 15.34 36.02
N GLY A 21 43.54 15.29 34.87
CA GLY A 21 42.87 14.08 34.38
C GLY A 21 42.16 14.28 33.05
N GLU A 22 42.90 14.04 31.98
CA GLU A 22 42.59 14.04 30.55
C GLU A 22 41.16 13.67 30.10
N ALA A 23 40.65 14.44 29.14
CA ALA A 23 39.50 14.11 28.31
C ALA A 23 39.81 12.95 27.34
N LYS A 24 39.15 11.79 27.49
CA LYS A 24 39.09 10.75 26.45
C LYS A 24 37.73 10.05 26.43
N ASN A 25 36.96 10.34 25.38
CA ASN A 25 36.04 9.44 24.65
C ASN A 25 34.87 8.77 25.40
N ASP A 26 33.76 9.50 25.57
CA ASP A 26 32.43 8.91 25.85
C ASP A 26 31.43 9.10 24.69
N LEU A 27 31.92 9.20 23.44
CA LEU A 27 31.08 9.20 22.24
C LEU A 27 30.76 7.77 21.72
N ALA A 28 31.26 6.73 22.41
CA ALA A 28 31.14 5.33 21.97
C ALA A 28 29.98 4.56 22.62
N THR A 29 29.26 5.12 23.59
CA THR A 29 28.25 4.36 24.38
C THR A 29 26.79 4.75 24.09
N LEU A 30 26.53 5.62 23.09
CA LEU A 30 25.16 5.95 22.65
C LEU A 30 24.76 5.37 21.27
N GLU A 31 25.67 4.73 20.54
CA GLU A 31 25.35 4.11 19.24
C GLU A 31 24.94 2.62 19.32
N GLN A 32 25.03 2.00 20.49
CA GLN A 32 24.65 0.59 20.72
C GLN A 32 23.28 0.41 21.36
N ALA A 33 22.39 1.38 21.18
CA ALA A 33 20.94 1.21 21.33
C ALA A 33 20.23 1.23 19.96
N LYS A 34 20.88 0.73 18.90
CA LYS A 34 20.20 0.38 17.64
C LYS A 34 19.39 -0.90 17.88
N CYS A 35 18.20 -0.70 18.47
CA CYS A 35 16.97 -1.44 18.24
C CYS A 35 17.16 -2.79 17.52
N SER A 36 17.68 -3.79 18.23
CA SER A 36 17.50 -5.20 17.89
C SER A 36 16.08 -5.59 18.29
N ARG A 37 15.09 -4.96 17.62
CA ARG A 37 13.72 -5.44 17.67
C ARG A 37 13.70 -6.74 16.88
N SER A 38 14.03 -7.83 17.54
CA SER A 38 13.60 -9.15 17.13
C SER A 38 12.09 -9.03 16.91
N GLN A 39 11.68 -9.06 15.65
CA GLN A 39 10.28 -9.14 15.28
C GLN A 39 9.77 -10.47 15.82
N GLN A 40 9.33 -10.50 17.08
CA GLN A 40 8.38 -11.51 17.50
C GLN A 40 7.14 -11.28 16.63
N ARG A 41 7.03 -12.10 15.58
CA ARG A 41 5.95 -12.06 14.61
C ARG A 41 4.64 -12.31 15.35
N LEU A 42 3.66 -11.46 15.08
CA LEU A 42 2.33 -11.61 15.68
C LEU A 42 1.64 -12.83 15.04
N PRO A 43 0.94 -13.67 15.81
CA PRO A 43 0.16 -14.78 15.26
C PRO A 43 -0.84 -14.27 14.21
N GLY A 44 -0.84 -14.85 13.01
CA GLY A 44 -1.80 -14.52 11.94
C GLY A 44 -1.29 -13.57 10.85
N GLU A 45 0.01 -13.25 10.78
CA GLU A 45 0.56 -12.52 9.64
C GLU A 45 0.85 -13.47 8.47
N LEU A 46 0.49 -13.08 7.24
CA LEU A 46 0.80 -13.88 6.05
C LEU A 46 2.31 -13.86 5.80
N HIS A 47 2.91 -15.03 5.88
CA HIS A 47 4.27 -15.27 5.42
C HIS A 47 4.25 -15.52 3.92
N VAL A 48 5.17 -14.89 3.19
CA VAL A 48 5.29 -15.08 1.74
C VAL A 48 6.74 -15.39 1.43
N ASP A 49 6.98 -16.54 0.82
CA ASP A 49 8.28 -16.94 0.30
C ASP A 49 8.46 -16.38 -1.12
N TYR A 50 8.94 -15.15 -1.20
CA TYR A 50 9.18 -14.48 -2.48
C TYR A 50 10.27 -15.18 -3.29
N SER A 51 9.94 -15.60 -4.51
CA SER A 51 10.81 -16.39 -5.38
C SER A 51 11.79 -15.55 -6.21
N LEU A 52 11.49 -14.27 -6.41
CA LEU A 52 12.33 -13.30 -7.12
C LEU A 52 13.11 -12.42 -6.15
N GLU A 53 14.30 -12.01 -6.58
CA GLU A 53 15.15 -11.03 -5.88
C GLU A 53 14.43 -9.67 -5.76
N SER A 54 14.14 -9.26 -4.53
CA SER A 54 13.51 -7.98 -4.22
C SER A 54 14.53 -6.84 -4.14
N VAL A 55 14.10 -5.64 -4.52
CA VAL A 55 14.86 -4.40 -4.30
C VAL A 55 14.93 -4.12 -2.79
N LEU A 56 16.14 -3.90 -2.27
CA LEU A 56 16.37 -3.62 -0.84
C LEU A 56 15.67 -2.34 -0.36
N ASN A 57 15.70 -1.29 -1.18
CA ASN A 57 15.13 0.03 -0.88
C ASN A 57 14.12 0.42 -1.96
N PRO A 58 12.92 -0.17 -1.98
CA PRO A 58 11.92 0.12 -2.99
C PRO A 58 11.36 1.54 -2.84
N GLN A 59 10.96 2.17 -3.94
CA GLN A 59 10.39 3.53 -3.87
C GLN A 59 9.02 3.56 -3.16
N VAL A 60 8.29 2.44 -3.15
CA VAL A 60 7.04 2.23 -2.41
C VAL A 60 7.17 0.94 -1.59
N PRO A 61 7.45 1.03 -0.27
CA PRO A 61 7.41 -0.14 0.61
C PRO A 61 5.97 -0.59 0.87
N SER A 62 5.75 -1.88 1.04
CA SER A 62 4.43 -2.46 1.23
C SER A 62 4.52 -3.83 1.90
N THR A 63 3.50 -4.19 2.68
CA THR A 63 3.30 -5.56 3.18
C THR A 63 2.49 -6.42 2.19
N ALA A 64 1.86 -5.79 1.20
CA ALA A 64 1.01 -6.47 0.24
C ALA A 64 1.78 -7.06 -0.95
N PHE A 65 2.97 -6.54 -1.24
CA PHE A 65 3.80 -6.92 -2.38
C PHE A 65 5.26 -6.57 -2.12
N GLN A 66 6.17 -7.20 -2.85
CA GLN A 66 7.57 -6.78 -2.93
C GLN A 66 7.87 -6.08 -4.26
N SER A 67 8.95 -5.31 -4.32
CA SER A 67 9.36 -4.68 -5.57
C SER A 67 10.54 -5.40 -6.23
N ILE A 68 10.52 -5.51 -7.55
CA ILE A 68 11.63 -6.05 -8.36
C ILE A 68 12.22 -4.96 -9.26
N SER A 69 13.50 -5.08 -9.61
CA SER A 69 14.16 -4.15 -10.52
C SER A 69 13.86 -4.46 -11.99
N SER A 70 14.09 -3.50 -12.89
CA SER A 70 14.03 -3.73 -14.34
C SER A 70 14.93 -4.88 -14.77
N LYS A 71 16.14 -4.97 -14.19
CA LYS A 71 17.11 -6.02 -14.49
C LYS A 71 16.57 -7.42 -14.19
N VAL A 72 15.90 -7.58 -13.05
CA VAL A 72 15.26 -8.87 -12.68
C VAL A 72 14.19 -9.23 -13.70
N LEU A 73 13.28 -8.29 -14.03
CA LEU A 73 12.23 -8.54 -15.02
C LEU A 73 12.79 -8.82 -16.41
N ALA A 74 13.78 -8.07 -16.87
CA ALA A 74 14.45 -8.30 -18.16
C ALA A 74 15.18 -9.65 -18.19
N GLY A 75 15.80 -10.05 -17.07
CA GLY A 75 16.40 -11.39 -16.92
C GLY A 75 15.35 -12.50 -17.06
N LEU A 76 14.16 -12.34 -16.49
CA LEU A 76 13.05 -13.28 -16.67
C LEU A 76 12.58 -13.34 -18.12
N LEU A 77 12.39 -12.18 -18.76
CA LEU A 77 11.94 -12.09 -20.15
C LEU A 77 12.98 -12.60 -21.16
N GLY A 78 14.27 -12.53 -20.81
CA GLY A 78 15.36 -13.02 -21.64
C GLY A 78 15.70 -14.51 -21.43
N SER A 79 15.42 -15.06 -20.24
CA SER A 79 15.73 -16.46 -19.90
C SER A 79 14.59 -17.43 -20.15
N LEU A 80 13.34 -16.97 -20.09
CA LEU A 80 12.15 -17.79 -20.30
C LEU A 80 11.57 -17.56 -21.69
N SER A 81 11.00 -18.61 -22.30
CA SER A 81 10.15 -18.41 -23.47
C SER A 81 8.88 -17.64 -23.09
N GLU A 82 8.27 -16.95 -24.04
CA GLU A 82 7.02 -16.20 -23.81
C GLU A 82 5.92 -17.07 -23.21
N LYS A 83 5.81 -18.33 -23.67
CA LYS A 83 4.83 -19.30 -23.16
C LYS A 83 5.10 -19.68 -21.70
N GLU A 84 6.37 -19.86 -21.32
CA GLU A 84 6.75 -20.18 -19.94
C GLU A 84 6.55 -18.99 -19.02
N PHE A 85 6.94 -17.79 -19.47
CA PHE A 85 6.70 -16.55 -18.75
C PHE A 85 5.20 -16.36 -18.51
N ASN A 86 4.38 -16.46 -19.55
CA ASN A 86 2.92 -16.31 -19.46
C ASN A 86 2.23 -17.43 -18.67
N ARG A 87 2.87 -18.59 -18.49
CA ARG A 87 2.37 -19.66 -17.62
C ARG A 87 2.62 -19.35 -16.14
N LYS A 88 3.76 -18.73 -15.81
CA LYS A 88 4.19 -18.47 -14.43
C LYS A 88 3.78 -17.09 -13.93
N PHE A 89 3.79 -16.07 -14.79
CA PHE A 89 3.58 -14.68 -14.43
C PHE A 89 2.40 -14.08 -15.17
N ILE A 90 1.79 -13.06 -14.57
CA ILE A 90 0.89 -12.14 -15.24
C ILE A 90 1.41 -10.72 -15.05
N LEU A 91 1.89 -10.13 -16.14
CA LEU A 91 2.45 -8.79 -16.15
C LEU A 91 1.35 -7.78 -16.46
N VAL A 92 1.13 -6.82 -15.56
CA VAL A 92 -0.02 -5.91 -15.60
C VAL A 92 0.43 -4.46 -15.74
N ASP A 93 0.16 -3.87 -16.90
CA ASP A 93 0.34 -2.44 -17.13
C ASP A 93 -0.88 -1.67 -16.64
N CYS A 94 -0.70 -0.91 -15.56
CA CYS A 94 -1.76 -0.11 -14.94
C CYS A 94 -1.86 1.31 -15.53
N ARG A 95 -1.14 1.61 -16.63
CA ARG A 95 -1.24 2.89 -17.34
C ARG A 95 -2.51 2.97 -18.17
N TYR A 96 -2.85 4.16 -18.67
CA TYR A 96 -3.99 4.30 -19.56
C TYR A 96 -3.74 3.63 -20.91
N PRO A 97 -4.81 3.18 -21.59
CA PRO A 97 -4.73 2.53 -22.89
C PRO A 97 -3.86 3.25 -23.93
N PHE A 98 -3.86 4.59 -23.96
CA PHE A 98 -3.03 5.33 -24.92
C PHE A 98 -1.53 5.27 -24.59
N GLU A 99 -1.16 5.23 -23.31
CA GLU A 99 0.24 5.05 -22.88
C GLU A 99 0.74 3.65 -23.21
N TYR A 100 -0.10 2.64 -22.97
CA TYR A 100 0.17 1.24 -23.29
C TYR A 100 0.31 1.03 -24.79
N ALA A 101 -0.64 1.53 -25.59
CA ALA A 101 -0.60 1.42 -27.06
C ALA A 101 0.64 2.12 -27.66
N GLY A 102 1.10 3.21 -27.01
CA GLY A 102 2.32 3.92 -27.39
C GLY A 102 3.62 3.27 -26.93
N GLY A 103 3.58 2.04 -26.43
CA GLY A 103 4.74 1.27 -26.00
C GLY A 103 4.58 0.70 -24.61
N HIS A 104 4.67 -0.61 -24.47
CA HIS A 104 4.56 -1.37 -23.22
C HIS A 104 5.55 -2.55 -23.21
N ILE A 105 5.70 -3.21 -22.06
CA ILE A 105 6.54 -4.42 -21.96
C ILE A 105 5.82 -5.59 -22.63
N LYS A 106 6.52 -6.34 -23.48
CA LYS A 106 6.00 -7.49 -24.23
C LYS A 106 5.22 -8.45 -23.34
N GLY A 107 4.04 -8.88 -23.81
CA GLY A 107 3.16 -9.80 -23.10
C GLY A 107 2.43 -9.19 -21.89
N ALA A 108 2.60 -7.90 -21.59
CA ALA A 108 1.83 -7.25 -20.54
C ALA A 108 0.36 -7.07 -20.93
N VAL A 109 -0.54 -7.28 -19.96
CA VAL A 109 -1.98 -7.01 -20.10
C VAL A 109 -2.27 -5.59 -19.58
N ASN A 110 -2.99 -4.77 -20.35
CA ASN A 110 -3.41 -3.45 -19.89
C ASN A 110 -4.63 -3.53 -18.98
N LEU A 111 -4.47 -3.12 -17.71
CA LEU A 111 -5.54 -3.05 -16.71
C LEU A 111 -5.47 -1.71 -15.97
N HIS A 112 -6.13 -0.70 -16.52
CA HIS A 112 -6.04 0.67 -16.01
C HIS A 112 -7.08 1.01 -14.93
N ASN A 113 -8.17 0.26 -14.85
CA ASN A 113 -9.31 0.54 -13.99
C ASN A 113 -9.33 -0.39 -12.76
N PRO A 114 -9.25 0.16 -11.53
CA PRO A 114 -9.30 -0.60 -10.29
C PRO A 114 -10.47 -1.57 -10.15
N ASN A 115 -11.62 -1.21 -10.70
CA ASN A 115 -12.84 -1.98 -10.53
C ASN A 115 -12.81 -3.31 -11.32
N ASP A 116 -11.90 -3.43 -12.29
CA ASP A 116 -11.83 -4.61 -13.15
C ASP A 116 -10.93 -5.72 -12.56
N ILE A 117 -10.23 -5.46 -11.45
CA ILE A 117 -9.35 -6.43 -10.76
C ILE A 117 -10.09 -7.73 -10.41
N GLY A 118 -11.29 -7.63 -9.83
CA GLY A 118 -12.08 -8.78 -9.44
C GLY A 118 -12.39 -9.69 -10.64
N ASN A 119 -12.78 -9.10 -11.77
CA ASN A 119 -13.10 -9.84 -12.98
C ASN A 119 -11.89 -10.52 -13.63
N VAL A 120 -10.72 -9.86 -13.57
CA VAL A 120 -9.49 -10.38 -14.20
C VAL A 120 -8.86 -11.48 -13.37
N PHE A 121 -8.72 -11.28 -12.06
CA PHE A 121 -8.03 -12.22 -11.16
C PHE A 121 -8.96 -13.28 -10.57
N PHE A 122 -10.26 -12.98 -10.42
CA PHE A 122 -11.25 -13.90 -9.86
C PHE A 122 -12.45 -14.09 -10.81
N PRO A 123 -12.23 -14.53 -12.07
CA PRO A 123 -13.32 -14.76 -12.99
C PRO A 123 -14.27 -15.86 -12.48
N ASN A 124 -15.57 -15.71 -12.76
CA ASN A 124 -16.60 -16.68 -12.35
C ASN A 124 -16.40 -18.07 -12.98
N GLU A 125 -15.74 -18.14 -14.14
CA GLU A 125 -15.46 -19.42 -14.81
C GLU A 125 -14.30 -20.16 -14.13
N THR A 126 -14.60 -21.29 -13.49
CA THR A 126 -13.64 -22.08 -12.70
C THR A 126 -12.38 -22.47 -13.47
N LYS A 127 -12.53 -22.88 -14.74
CA LYS A 127 -11.38 -23.23 -15.60
C LYS A 127 -10.44 -22.05 -15.77
N ARG A 128 -10.97 -20.86 -16.07
CA ARG A 128 -10.18 -19.64 -16.22
C ARG A 128 -9.54 -19.23 -14.91
N PHE A 129 -10.27 -19.27 -13.81
CA PHE A 129 -9.73 -18.96 -12.49
C PHE A 129 -8.55 -19.88 -12.17
N SER A 130 -8.67 -21.19 -12.38
CA SER A 130 -7.59 -22.16 -12.11
C SER A 130 -6.30 -21.93 -12.89
N VAL A 131 -6.38 -21.24 -14.03
CA VAL A 131 -5.21 -20.86 -14.84
C VAL A 131 -4.59 -19.56 -14.34
N ILE A 132 -5.42 -18.58 -13.98
CA ILE A 132 -4.96 -17.25 -13.55
C ILE A 132 -4.46 -17.28 -12.10
N SER A 133 -5.09 -18.04 -11.20
CA SER A 133 -4.69 -18.15 -9.79
C SER A 133 -3.33 -18.81 -9.57
N LYS A 134 -2.82 -19.55 -10.57
CA LYS A 134 -1.48 -20.15 -10.54
C LYS A 134 -0.37 -19.18 -10.96
N LYS A 135 -0.72 -17.97 -11.43
CA LYS A 135 0.24 -16.99 -11.92
C LYS A 135 0.61 -16.00 -10.83
N ILE A 136 1.87 -15.60 -10.82
CA ILE A 136 2.40 -14.56 -9.95
C ILE A 136 2.16 -13.18 -10.61
N PRO A 137 1.38 -12.27 -9.99
CA PRO A 137 1.12 -10.95 -10.54
C PRO A 137 2.31 -10.01 -10.40
N ILE A 138 2.65 -9.31 -11.50
CA ILE A 138 3.65 -8.24 -11.52
C ILE A 138 2.97 -6.97 -12.02
N PHE A 139 2.78 -5.98 -11.16
CA PHE A 139 2.15 -4.70 -11.51
C PHE A 139 3.20 -3.65 -11.85
N TYR A 140 2.87 -2.76 -12.78
CA TYR A 140 3.63 -1.54 -13.01
C TYR A 140 2.75 -0.41 -13.54
N CYS A 141 3.27 0.81 -13.48
CA CYS A 141 2.71 1.91 -14.26
C CYS A 141 3.84 2.76 -14.85
N GLU A 142 3.62 4.03 -15.18
CA GLU A 142 4.68 4.90 -15.73
C GLU A 142 5.89 4.99 -14.78
N PHE A 143 5.62 5.34 -13.51
CA PHE A 143 6.64 5.43 -12.46
C PHE A 143 6.46 4.43 -11.33
N SER A 144 5.43 3.56 -11.36
CA SER A 144 5.06 2.64 -10.27
C SER A 144 4.90 3.25 -8.87
N GLN A 145 4.49 4.52 -8.77
CA GLN A 145 4.33 5.20 -7.46
C GLN A 145 2.87 5.31 -6.98
N LYS A 146 1.90 5.24 -7.90
CA LYS A 146 0.47 5.45 -7.58
C LYS A 146 -0.41 4.36 -8.18
N ARG A 147 -0.55 4.34 -9.52
CA ARG A 147 -1.45 3.41 -10.23
C ARG A 147 -1.08 1.94 -9.98
N GLY A 148 0.19 1.57 -10.16
CA GLY A 148 0.71 0.22 -9.88
C GLY A 148 0.47 -0.25 -8.43
N PRO A 149 0.96 0.48 -7.41
CA PRO A 149 0.71 0.14 -6.01
C PRO A 149 -0.78 0.05 -5.67
N THR A 150 -1.60 0.96 -6.20
CA THR A 150 -3.05 0.93 -6.00
C THR A 150 -3.64 -0.39 -6.51
N MET A 151 -3.16 -0.91 -7.65
CA MET A 151 -3.64 -2.19 -8.20
C MET A 151 -3.21 -3.39 -7.39
N ALA A 152 -1.96 -3.43 -6.97
CA ALA A 152 -1.47 -4.50 -6.10
C ALA A 152 -2.24 -4.53 -4.76
N HIS A 153 -2.47 -3.37 -4.14
CA HIS A 153 -3.27 -3.29 -2.90
C HIS A 153 -4.73 -3.69 -3.12
N ARG A 154 -5.35 -3.29 -4.25
CA ARG A 154 -6.72 -3.66 -4.57
C ARG A 154 -6.86 -5.16 -4.80
N LEU A 155 -5.90 -5.79 -5.47
CA LEU A 155 -5.85 -7.25 -5.59
C LEU A 155 -5.79 -7.90 -4.21
N ARG A 156 -4.83 -7.51 -3.37
CA ARG A 156 -4.69 -8.08 -2.02
C ARG A 156 -5.93 -7.87 -1.16
N ALA A 157 -6.55 -6.69 -1.20
CA ALA A 157 -7.76 -6.40 -0.43
C ALA A 157 -8.94 -7.29 -0.89
N TYR A 158 -9.12 -7.45 -2.21
CA TYR A 158 -10.16 -8.31 -2.76
C TYR A 158 -9.92 -9.78 -2.39
N ASP A 159 -8.69 -10.25 -2.51
CA ASP A 159 -8.25 -11.59 -2.14
C ASP A 159 -8.54 -11.89 -0.67
N ARG A 160 -8.19 -10.96 0.23
CA ARG A 160 -8.46 -11.06 1.66
C ARG A 160 -9.95 -11.12 1.99
N ALA A 161 -10.75 -10.26 1.35
CA ALA A 161 -12.20 -10.27 1.56
C ALA A 161 -12.81 -11.61 1.13
N ARG A 162 -12.33 -12.19 0.03
CA ARG A 162 -12.78 -13.51 -0.46
C ARG A 162 -12.35 -14.66 0.45
N ASN A 163 -11.21 -14.52 1.12
CA ASN A 163 -10.60 -15.53 1.98
C ASN A 163 -10.79 -15.24 3.48
N GLU A 164 -11.76 -14.40 3.85
CA GLU A 164 -11.99 -13.98 5.25
C GLU A 164 -12.14 -15.18 6.21
N ALA A 165 -12.90 -16.20 5.80
CA ALA A 165 -13.11 -17.41 6.60
C ALA A 165 -11.87 -18.33 6.73
N ARG A 166 -10.84 -18.12 5.89
CA ARG A 166 -9.59 -18.91 5.87
C ARG A 166 -8.37 -18.07 6.26
N TYR A 167 -8.57 -16.93 6.90
CA TYR A 167 -7.47 -16.06 7.30
C TYR A 167 -6.39 -16.86 8.09
N PRO A 168 -5.10 -16.75 7.77
CA PRO A 168 -4.45 -15.76 6.88
C PRO A 168 -4.19 -16.23 5.45
N GLU A 169 -4.87 -17.25 4.93
CA GLU A 169 -4.72 -17.71 3.54
C GLU A 169 -5.16 -16.64 2.52
N VAL A 170 -4.54 -16.68 1.33
CA VAL A 170 -4.85 -15.85 0.15
C VAL A 170 -4.62 -16.68 -1.11
N ASP A 171 -5.24 -16.30 -2.23
CA ASP A 171 -4.99 -16.95 -3.52
C ASP A 171 -3.69 -16.47 -4.18
N TYR A 172 -3.33 -15.20 -3.95
CA TYR A 172 -2.13 -14.56 -4.48
C TYR A 172 -1.20 -14.16 -3.33
N GLU A 173 -0.47 -15.15 -2.80
CA GLU A 173 0.54 -14.96 -1.76
C GLU A 173 1.65 -14.03 -2.25
N GLU A 174 2.21 -14.33 -3.42
CA GLU A 174 3.32 -13.61 -4.03
C GLU A 174 2.80 -12.56 -5.03
N ILE A 175 3.05 -11.28 -4.75
CA ILE A 175 2.71 -10.15 -5.63
C ILE A 175 3.94 -9.26 -5.77
N TYR A 176 4.20 -8.82 -7.00
CA TYR A 176 5.31 -7.91 -7.29
C TYR A 176 4.87 -6.57 -7.87
N LEU A 177 5.70 -5.56 -7.61
CA LEU A 177 5.68 -4.26 -8.26
C LEU A 177 7.00 -4.06 -9.02
N LEU A 178 6.96 -3.67 -10.28
CA LEU A 178 8.16 -3.24 -11.00
C LEU A 178 8.58 -1.87 -10.47
N ASP A 179 9.69 -1.80 -9.74
CA ASP A 179 10.20 -0.55 -9.17
C ASP A 179 10.49 0.47 -10.26
N ARG A 180 10.12 1.74 -10.03
CA ARG A 180 10.27 2.87 -10.96
C ARG A 180 9.55 2.74 -12.30
N GLY A 181 8.83 1.65 -12.53
CA GLY A 181 7.86 1.48 -13.61
C GLY A 181 8.43 1.46 -15.02
N TYR A 182 7.55 1.64 -16.00
CA TYR A 182 7.87 1.59 -17.42
C TYR A 182 8.89 2.65 -17.83
N ASN A 183 8.87 3.84 -17.20
CA ASN A 183 9.84 4.88 -17.47
C ASN A 183 11.28 4.38 -17.27
N ASN A 184 11.54 3.76 -16.12
CA ASN A 184 12.88 3.24 -15.81
C ASN A 184 13.22 2.04 -16.69
N PHE A 185 12.28 1.10 -16.84
CA PHE A 185 12.46 -0.09 -17.68
C PHE A 185 12.78 0.29 -19.14
N PHE A 186 12.03 1.22 -19.73
CA PHE A 186 12.28 1.66 -21.09
C PHE A 186 13.63 2.37 -21.24
N ASN A 187 14.02 3.20 -20.25
CA ASN A 187 15.25 3.98 -20.32
C ASN A 187 16.53 3.14 -20.19
N GLU A 188 16.45 1.97 -19.54
CA GLU A 188 17.54 1.01 -19.49
C GLU A 188 17.76 0.32 -20.85
N PHE A 189 18.95 0.50 -21.43
CA PHE A 189 19.27 0.01 -22.78
C PHE A 189 19.02 -1.49 -22.96
N GLN A 190 19.38 -2.31 -21.95
CA GLN A 190 19.23 -3.77 -21.98
C GLN A 190 17.76 -4.22 -21.88
N CYS A 191 16.88 -3.36 -21.39
CA CYS A 191 15.47 -3.66 -21.16
C CYS A 191 14.59 -3.24 -22.36
N ARG A 192 15.04 -2.26 -23.15
CA ARG A 192 14.28 -1.67 -24.27
C ARG A 192 13.89 -2.65 -25.38
N CYS A 193 14.66 -3.72 -25.60
CA CYS A 193 14.33 -4.76 -26.58
C CYS A 193 13.08 -5.59 -26.20
N PHE A 194 12.66 -5.53 -24.93
CA PHE A 194 11.45 -6.15 -24.42
C PHE A 194 10.23 -5.24 -24.46
N CYS A 195 10.30 -4.10 -25.14
CA CYS A 195 9.17 -3.18 -25.30
C CYS A 195 8.54 -3.29 -26.70
N GLU A 196 7.22 -3.14 -26.79
CA GLU A 196 6.45 -3.14 -28.04
C GLU A 196 5.28 -2.12 -28.01
N PRO A 197 5.16 -1.24 -29.03
CA PRO A 197 6.27 -0.74 -29.84
C PRO A 197 7.43 -0.24 -28.95
N SER A 198 8.64 -0.13 -29.51
CA SER A 198 9.81 0.37 -28.77
C SER A 198 9.75 1.90 -28.61
N GLU A 199 8.67 2.37 -28.00
CA GLU A 199 8.35 3.77 -27.74
C GLU A 199 7.93 3.96 -26.28
N TYR A 200 7.89 5.23 -25.87
CA TYR A 200 7.41 5.62 -24.55
C TYR A 200 6.53 6.86 -24.65
N VAL A 201 5.24 6.64 -24.52
CA VAL A 201 4.23 7.69 -24.39
C VAL A 201 3.95 7.96 -22.91
N LYS A 202 4.14 9.23 -22.52
CA LYS A 202 3.89 9.71 -21.15
C LYS A 202 2.41 9.95 -20.93
N MET A 203 1.97 9.87 -19.68
CA MET A 203 0.58 10.14 -19.32
C MET A 203 0.13 11.57 -19.71
N VAL A 204 1.03 12.55 -19.58
CA VAL A 204 0.77 13.98 -19.88
C VAL A 204 1.27 14.41 -21.27
N ASP A 205 1.38 13.48 -22.21
CA ASP A 205 1.73 13.80 -23.60
C ASP A 205 0.65 14.72 -24.23
N SER A 206 1.09 15.83 -24.83
CA SER A 206 0.20 16.84 -25.42
C SER A 206 -0.67 16.26 -26.54
N ARG A 207 -0.15 15.30 -27.30
CA ARG A 207 -0.85 14.60 -28.38
C ARG A 207 -2.06 13.81 -27.88
N HIS A 208 -2.03 13.38 -26.62
CA HIS A 208 -3.08 12.56 -25.99
C HIS A 208 -3.92 13.32 -24.96
N SER A 209 -3.88 14.66 -24.97
CA SER A 209 -4.64 15.49 -24.03
C SER A 209 -6.17 15.27 -24.10
N LYS A 210 -6.70 14.85 -25.26
CA LYS A 210 -8.12 14.51 -25.44
C LYS A 210 -8.47 13.17 -24.78
N GLU A 211 -7.64 12.15 -24.97
CA GLU A 211 -7.78 10.83 -24.34
C GLU A 211 -7.66 10.94 -22.83
N LEU A 212 -6.66 11.67 -22.33
CA LEU A 212 -6.44 11.83 -20.89
C LEU A 212 -7.68 12.41 -20.18
N ARG A 213 -8.40 13.34 -20.81
CA ARG A 213 -9.63 13.93 -20.25
C ARG A 213 -10.76 12.92 -20.01
N LYS A 214 -10.73 11.76 -20.65
CA LYS A 214 -11.71 10.67 -20.43
C LYS A 214 -11.52 10.01 -19.07
N TYR A 215 -10.31 10.06 -18.51
CA TYR A 215 -9.99 9.41 -17.25
C TYR A 215 -10.15 10.38 -16.08
N VAL A 216 -11.25 10.19 -15.33
CA VAL A 216 -11.72 11.10 -14.27
C VAL A 216 -10.77 11.11 -13.05
N LEU A 217 -10.00 10.05 -12.85
CA LEU A 217 -9.10 9.89 -11.70
C LEU A 217 -8.01 10.98 -11.57
N HIS A 218 -7.66 11.69 -12.66
CA HIS A 218 -6.72 12.82 -12.60
C HIS A 218 -7.36 14.19 -12.38
N ARG A 219 -8.69 14.28 -12.24
CA ARG A 219 -9.36 15.53 -11.88
C ARG A 219 -9.19 15.81 -10.38
N ALA A 220 -7.94 15.94 -9.91
CA ALA A 220 -7.71 16.86 -8.81
C ALA A 220 -8.18 18.23 -9.29
N ARG A 221 -9.11 18.84 -8.55
CA ARG A 221 -9.74 20.11 -8.85
C ARG A 221 -8.68 21.21 -9.00
N THR A 222 -8.15 21.41 -10.21
CA THR A 222 -7.72 22.74 -10.62
C THR A 222 -9.01 23.53 -10.84
N ALA A 223 -9.55 24.08 -9.75
CA ALA A 223 -10.40 25.25 -9.85
C ALA A 223 -9.58 26.24 -10.69
N LYS A 224 -10.04 26.53 -11.91
CA LYS A 224 -9.41 27.50 -12.79
C LYS A 224 -9.27 28.79 -12.00
N LEU A 225 -8.05 29.12 -11.55
CA LEU A 225 -7.71 30.47 -11.13
C LEU A 225 -7.85 31.32 -12.39
N HIS A 226 -9.02 31.91 -12.57
CA HIS A 226 -9.17 33.00 -13.52
C HIS A 226 -8.31 34.15 -12.99
N PRO A 227 -7.45 34.77 -13.82
CA PRO A 227 -6.81 36.01 -13.43
C PRO A 227 -7.92 37.06 -13.23
N LYS A 228 -8.10 37.51 -11.99
CA LYS A 228 -8.98 38.65 -11.70
C LYS A 228 -8.26 39.90 -12.18
N ASN A 229 -8.83 40.58 -13.18
CA ASN A 229 -8.44 41.95 -13.51
C ASN A 229 -8.73 42.86 -12.31
N PRO A 230 -7.82 43.77 -11.93
CA PRO A 230 -8.05 44.70 -10.84
C PRO A 230 -8.86 45.89 -11.36
N SER A 231 -10.14 45.96 -11.03
CA SER A 231 -10.83 47.26 -10.99
C SER A 231 -12.03 47.26 -10.04
N GLN A 232 -11.95 48.23 -9.12
CA GLN A 232 -13.02 48.96 -8.43
C GLN A 232 -13.76 48.27 -7.28
N SER A 233 -13.33 48.72 -6.09
CA SER A 233 -13.99 48.70 -4.79
C SER A 233 -15.41 49.24 -4.83
N THR A 234 -16.37 48.50 -4.25
CA THR A 234 -17.42 49.10 -3.41
C THR A 234 -17.74 48.14 -2.26
N SER A 235 -17.77 48.72 -1.06
CA SER A 235 -17.91 48.10 0.24
C SER A 235 -19.38 47.95 0.64
N GLN A 236 -19.87 46.74 0.96
CA GLN A 236 -20.97 46.54 1.90
C GLN A 236 -20.91 45.14 2.57
N PRO A 237 -21.15 45.02 3.89
CA PRO A 237 -21.16 43.74 4.58
C PRO A 237 -22.55 43.08 4.46
N ARG A 238 -22.60 41.82 3.98
CA ARG A 238 -23.83 41.02 3.99
C ARG A 238 -23.94 40.21 5.28
N ARG A 239 -25.00 40.48 6.03
CA ARG A 239 -25.49 39.70 7.19
C ARG A 239 -25.67 38.22 6.82
N CYS A 240 -25.08 37.32 7.61
CA CYS A 240 -25.41 35.90 7.61
C CYS A 240 -26.85 35.69 8.10
N ARG A 241 -27.70 35.10 7.25
CA ARG A 241 -29.04 34.64 7.62
C ARG A 241 -28.98 33.11 7.71
N LEU A 242 -29.02 32.57 8.94
CA LEU A 242 -29.25 31.15 9.17
C LEU A 242 -30.59 30.75 8.55
N ARG A 243 -30.58 29.77 7.63
CA ARG A 243 -31.78 29.04 7.24
C ARG A 243 -31.73 27.66 7.89
N ARG A 244 -32.62 27.46 8.86
CA ARG A 244 -33.07 26.15 9.32
C ARG A 244 -33.88 25.51 8.19
N THR A 245 -33.55 24.28 7.81
CA THR A 245 -34.47 23.40 7.08
C THR A 245 -34.55 22.07 7.80
N ASN A 246 -35.78 21.70 8.15
CA ASN A 246 -36.15 20.47 8.83
C ASN A 246 -35.89 19.25 7.94
N PHE A 247 -35.48 18.17 8.58
CA PHE A 247 -35.13 16.89 8.01
C PHE A 247 -36.21 15.86 8.39
N PHE A 248 -36.91 15.30 7.41
CA PHE A 248 -37.63 14.02 7.46
C PHE A 248 -37.61 13.47 6.02
N SER A 249 -36.75 12.50 5.73
CA SER A 249 -36.96 11.04 5.83
C SER A 249 -37.77 10.46 4.68
N SER A 250 -37.08 9.74 3.78
CA SER A 250 -37.38 8.33 3.49
C SER A 250 -36.32 7.72 2.57
N ARG A 251 -35.61 6.70 3.12
CA ARG A 251 -35.16 5.41 2.54
C ARG A 251 -34.49 5.43 1.15
N SER A 252 -33.31 4.85 0.91
CA SER A 252 -32.85 3.50 1.30
C SER A 252 -31.31 3.36 1.30
N PHE A 253 -30.80 2.64 2.29
CA PHE A 253 -29.40 2.24 2.58
C PHE A 253 -29.19 0.74 2.24
N PRO A 254 -27.99 0.10 2.42
CA PRO A 254 -26.63 0.64 2.62
C PRO A 254 -25.51 -0.09 1.83
N SER A 255 -24.37 0.59 1.78
CA SER A 255 -23.00 0.07 1.65
C SER A 255 -22.56 -0.72 2.89
N LEU A 256 -21.88 -1.85 2.68
CA LEU A 256 -21.22 -2.67 3.69
C LEU A 256 -19.87 -2.06 4.10
N ASP A 257 -19.72 -1.75 5.39
CA ASP A 257 -18.43 -1.67 6.10
C ASP A 257 -18.59 -2.38 7.45
N PHE A 258 -17.80 -3.45 7.61
CA PHE A 258 -16.97 -3.84 8.76
C PHE A 258 -17.42 -3.45 10.20
N CYS A 259 -17.75 -4.44 11.05
CA CYS A 259 -17.01 -4.84 12.27
C CYS A 259 -17.82 -5.78 13.18
N LEU A 260 -17.21 -6.93 13.50
CA LEU A 260 -17.20 -7.70 14.76
C LEU A 260 -18.50 -8.11 15.51
N SER A 261 -18.44 -9.35 16.01
CA SER A 261 -19.43 -10.11 16.80
C SER A 261 -19.74 -9.47 18.17
N PRO A 262 -20.93 -9.75 18.77
CA PRO A 262 -21.07 -10.94 19.63
C PRO A 262 -22.43 -11.66 19.50
N THR A 263 -22.36 -12.98 19.41
CA THR A 263 -23.49 -13.90 19.61
C THR A 263 -23.77 -14.03 21.10
N GLU A 264 -24.94 -13.56 21.56
CA GLU A 264 -25.72 -14.13 22.66
C GLU A 264 -26.99 -13.28 22.85
N GLN A 265 -28.15 -13.80 22.43
CA GLN A 265 -29.31 -14.02 23.30
C GLN A 265 -30.52 -14.50 22.50
N LYS A 266 -30.87 -15.73 22.85
CA LYS A 266 -32.05 -16.52 22.52
C LYS A 266 -33.25 -15.95 23.29
N GLU A 267 -34.46 -16.35 22.86
CA GLU A 267 -35.75 -16.22 23.58
C GLU A 267 -36.60 -14.97 23.30
N LYS A 268 -37.32 -15.03 22.18
CA LYS A 268 -38.71 -14.54 22.11
C LYS A 268 -39.59 -15.69 21.63
N ARG A 269 -40.36 -16.29 22.55
CA ARG A 269 -41.64 -16.98 22.27
C ARG A 269 -42.32 -17.38 23.60
N GLU A 270 -42.88 -16.38 24.26
CA GLU A 270 -44.10 -16.51 25.06
C GLU A 270 -45.00 -15.37 24.56
N ALA A 271 -45.85 -15.58 23.56
CA ALA A 271 -47.15 -16.25 23.64
C ALA A 271 -48.12 -15.51 24.57
N ALA A 272 -48.65 -14.39 24.06
CA ALA A 272 -49.87 -13.80 24.56
C ALA A 272 -51.04 -14.78 24.36
N GLY A 273 -51.73 -15.12 25.45
CA GLY A 273 -53.15 -15.51 25.42
C GLY A 273 -54.00 -14.35 24.87
N GLU A 274 -55.21 -14.53 24.39
CA GLU A 274 -56.39 -15.11 25.06
C GLU A 274 -57.45 -15.35 23.96
N SER A 275 -57.99 -16.56 23.83
CA SER A 275 -59.32 -17.00 24.33
C SER A 275 -60.53 -16.55 23.49
N GLU A 276 -61.15 -17.48 22.77
CA GLU A 276 -62.60 -17.52 22.57
C GLU A 276 -63.08 -18.97 22.68
N SER A 277 -64.11 -19.14 23.52
CA SER A 277 -64.74 -20.38 23.98
C SER A 277 -65.88 -20.82 23.07
N GLY A 278 -66.12 -22.13 23.06
CA GLY A 278 -67.05 -22.82 22.17
C GLY A 278 -68.52 -22.88 22.61
N SER A 279 -69.29 -23.39 21.65
CA SER A 279 -70.71 -23.73 21.56
C SER A 279 -71.45 -24.20 22.82
N LYS A 280 -72.66 -23.65 23.01
CA LYS A 280 -73.95 -24.37 23.01
C LYS A 280 -75.12 -23.40 22.91
#